data_AF-A0A1E9T7Z7-F1
#
_entry.id   AF-A0A1E9T7Z7-F1
#
_cell.length_a   1.000
_cell.length_b   1.000
_cell.length_c   1.000
_cell.angle_alpha   90.00
_cell.angle_beta   90.00
_cell.angle_gamma   90.00
#
_symmetry.space_group_name_H-M   'P 1'
#
loop_
_entity.id
_entity.type
_entity.pdbx_description
1 polymer ?
#
loop_
_entity_poly.entity_id
_entity_poly.type
_entity_poly.pdbx_seq_one_letter_code
_entity_poly.pdbx_strand_id
1 'polypeptide(L)'
;MSKKPMNSNDLPTLQDLQRIQRNLPRLPESMDPQKKRLIYGLLAFLAIILLIVGMIYVSKHGEGGLFGSESSTSATDDDDANVATETLSEVKNPYKAVDPVTALAPDLATAKSELASLQVKERASKAGYSRDQFGPAWDDVDGNKCNTRDDILRRDLTNIRFKVKTHACTVITGTLADPYTGKTIEFKRGKKTSAAVQIDHVVALSNAWQTGAQDLSAEQRRQLANDPENLLAVDGPANQQKSDADASEWLPSNASYRCTYVARQVHVKAKYKLWVTADEKKVMERTLNSCKDTNPTKK
;
A
#
# COMPACT_ATOMS: atom_id res chain seq x y z
N MET A 1 -35.35 -43.65 6.96
CA MET A 1 -34.76 -43.18 8.23
C MET A 1 -34.20 -41.79 8.02
N SER A 2 -34.92 -40.77 8.48
CA SER A 2 -34.58 -39.35 8.25
C SER A 2 -33.50 -38.91 9.25
N LYS A 3 -32.33 -38.45 8.77
CA LYS A 3 -31.28 -37.88 9.63
C LYS A 3 -31.64 -36.42 9.93
N LYS A 4 -31.81 -36.11 11.21
CA LYS A 4 -32.06 -34.78 11.75
C LYS A 4 -30.84 -33.87 11.50
N PRO A 5 -31.01 -32.59 11.09
CA PRO A 5 -29.88 -31.68 10.93
C PRO A 5 -29.27 -31.32 12.30
N MET A 6 -27.93 -31.26 12.35
CA MET A 6 -27.16 -30.93 13.56
C MET A 6 -27.24 -29.42 13.84
N ASN A 7 -27.41 -29.04 15.11
CA ASN A 7 -27.64 -27.66 15.53
C ASN A 7 -26.31 -26.91 15.72
N SER A 8 -26.26 -25.61 15.47
CA SER A 8 -25.04 -24.76 15.53
C SER A 8 -24.39 -24.65 16.93
N ASN A 9 -25.03 -25.19 17.97
CA ASN A 9 -24.52 -25.22 19.35
C ASN A 9 -23.60 -26.41 19.65
N ASP A 10 -23.33 -27.29 18.67
CA ASP A 10 -22.47 -28.47 18.85
C ASP A 10 -21.00 -28.24 18.44
N LEU A 11 -20.60 -26.99 18.15
CA LEU A 11 -19.20 -26.68 17.84
C LEU A 11 -18.37 -26.58 19.14
N PRO A 12 -17.24 -27.29 19.24
CA PRO A 12 -16.40 -27.27 20.43
C PRO A 12 -15.94 -25.84 20.74
N THR A 13 -16.07 -25.43 21.99
CA THR A 13 -15.62 -24.12 22.45
C THR A 13 -14.09 -24.03 22.41
N LEU A 14 -13.52 -22.81 22.49
CA LEU A 14 -12.07 -22.64 22.63
C LEU A 14 -11.50 -23.42 23.83
N GLN A 15 -12.27 -23.55 24.91
CA GLN A 15 -11.89 -24.33 26.08
C GLN A 15 -11.85 -25.84 25.78
N ASP A 16 -12.78 -26.34 24.96
CA ASP A 16 -12.80 -27.74 24.51
C ASP A 16 -11.61 -28.04 23.60
N LEU A 17 -11.30 -27.14 22.66
CA LEU A 17 -10.13 -27.27 21.78
C LEU A 17 -8.82 -27.25 22.57
N GLN A 18 -8.69 -26.37 23.56
CA GLN A 18 -7.52 -26.34 24.44
C GLN A 18 -7.42 -27.58 25.34
N ARG A 19 -8.54 -28.22 25.68
CA ARG A 19 -8.56 -29.49 26.43
C ARG A 19 -8.13 -30.66 25.55
N ILE A 20 -8.59 -30.70 24.30
CA ILE A 20 -8.18 -31.69 23.30
C ILE A 20 -6.68 -31.57 23.03
N GLN A 21 -6.18 -30.34 22.82
CA GLN A 21 -4.76 -30.11 22.57
C GLN A 21 -3.86 -30.58 23.72
N ARG A 22 -4.31 -30.42 24.97
CA ARG A 22 -3.56 -30.87 26.16
C ARG A 22 -3.56 -32.39 26.33
N ASN A 23 -4.57 -33.09 25.82
CA ASN A 23 -4.73 -34.53 25.94
C ASN A 23 -4.24 -35.31 24.71
N LEU A 24 -3.65 -34.64 23.72
CA LEU A 24 -3.03 -35.32 22.58
C LEU A 24 -1.88 -36.23 23.07
N PRO A 25 -1.87 -37.52 22.71
CA PRO A 25 -0.82 -38.44 23.11
C PRO A 25 0.53 -37.92 22.59
N ARG A 26 1.45 -37.67 23.52
CA ARG A 26 2.82 -37.29 23.17
C ARG A 26 3.57 -38.53 22.71
N LEU A 27 4.35 -38.38 21.64
CA LEU A 27 5.23 -39.44 21.17
C LEU A 27 6.27 -39.78 22.27
N PRO A 28 6.70 -41.05 22.40
CA PRO A 28 7.60 -41.49 23.47
C PRO A 28 8.89 -40.66 23.54
N GLU A 29 9.35 -40.32 24.75
CA GLU A 29 10.56 -39.52 24.93
C GLU A 29 11.81 -40.23 24.38
N SER A 30 11.85 -41.56 24.42
CA SER A 30 12.94 -42.39 23.90
C SER A 30 13.06 -42.44 22.38
N MET A 31 12.12 -41.87 21.61
CA MET A 31 12.15 -41.94 20.16
C MET A 31 13.13 -40.93 19.54
N ASP A 32 13.86 -41.38 18.52
CA ASP A 32 14.86 -40.61 17.75
C ASP A 32 14.31 -39.24 17.28
N PRO A 33 15.03 -38.12 17.55
CA PRO A 33 14.65 -36.78 17.12
C PRO A 33 14.34 -36.63 15.62
N GLN A 34 15.05 -37.33 14.74
CA GLN A 34 14.78 -37.24 13.29
C GLN A 34 13.45 -37.89 12.93
N LYS A 35 13.17 -39.08 13.47
CA LYS A 35 11.88 -39.76 13.32
C LYS A 35 10.73 -38.96 13.94
N LYS A 36 10.94 -38.32 15.09
CA LYS A 36 9.95 -37.40 15.70
C LYS A 36 9.59 -36.24 14.78
N ARG A 37 10.59 -35.58 14.17
CA ARG A 37 10.36 -34.47 13.22
C ARG A 37 9.59 -34.94 11.99
N LEU A 38 9.93 -36.12 11.46
CA LEU A 38 9.23 -36.70 10.32
C LEU A 38 7.76 -36.99 10.64
N ILE A 39 7.48 -37.60 11.80
CA ILE A 39 6.11 -37.95 12.21
C ILE A 39 5.27 -36.69 12.45
N TYR A 40 5.78 -35.69 13.16
CA TYR A 40 5.06 -34.42 13.35
C TYR A 40 4.84 -33.67 12.03
N GLY A 41 5.82 -33.69 11.12
CA GLY A 41 5.67 -33.13 9.78
C GLY A 41 4.54 -33.81 8.98
N LEU A 42 4.47 -35.14 9.00
CA LEU A 42 3.39 -35.90 8.35
C LEU A 42 2.02 -35.61 8.97
N LEU A 43 1.92 -35.54 10.30
CA LEU A 43 0.66 -35.24 10.99
C LEU A 43 0.17 -33.82 10.69
N ALA A 44 1.06 -32.82 10.68
CA ALA A 44 0.72 -31.45 10.31
C ALA A 44 0.26 -31.35 8.85
N PHE A 45 0.95 -32.05 7.94
CA PHE A 45 0.59 -32.09 6.53
C PHE A 45 -0.79 -32.75 6.31
N LEU A 46 -1.08 -33.84 7.01
CA LEU A 46 -2.37 -34.52 6.95
C LEU A 46 -3.52 -33.62 7.47
N ALA A 47 -3.28 -32.85 8.54
CA ALA A 47 -4.25 -31.90 9.08
C ALA A 47 -4.57 -30.76 8.10
N ILE A 48 -3.56 -30.25 7.40
CA ILE A 48 -3.72 -29.22 6.36
C ILE A 48 -4.53 -29.78 5.18
N ILE A 49 -4.24 -31.01 4.74
CA ILE A 49 -5.02 -31.66 3.67
C ILE A 49 -6.49 -31.80 4.09
N LEU A 50 -6.78 -32.25 5.32
CA LEU A 50 -8.14 -32.40 5.81
C LEU A 50 -8.88 -31.04 5.89
N LEU A 51 -8.19 -29.96 6.25
CA LEU A 51 -8.76 -28.60 6.22
C LEU A 51 -9.10 -28.14 4.79
N ILE A 52 -8.19 -28.36 3.84
CA ILE A 52 -8.39 -27.98 2.43
C ILE A 52 -9.55 -28.80 1.83
N VAL A 53 -9.58 -30.11 2.06
CA VAL A 53 -10.67 -30.98 1.60
C VAL A 53 -12.00 -30.58 2.25
N GLY A 54 -11.99 -30.22 3.53
CA GLY A 54 -13.16 -29.68 4.23
C GLY A 54 -13.69 -28.38 3.61
N MET A 55 -12.81 -27.42 3.28
CA MET A 55 -13.20 -26.18 2.60
C MET A 55 -13.76 -26.43 1.20
N ILE A 56 -13.14 -27.33 0.43
CA ILE A 56 -13.62 -27.70 -0.91
C ILE A 56 -14.98 -28.40 -0.81
N TYR A 57 -15.16 -29.30 0.16
CA TYR A 57 -16.42 -29.98 0.39
C TYR A 57 -17.55 -29.00 0.76
N VAL A 58 -17.28 -28.06 1.68
CA VAL A 58 -18.23 -26.99 2.06
C VAL A 58 -18.54 -26.08 0.86
N SER A 59 -17.53 -25.71 0.07
CA SER A 59 -17.73 -24.88 -1.12
C SER A 59 -18.53 -25.57 -2.23
N LYS A 60 -18.52 -26.90 -2.30
CA LYS A 60 -19.16 -27.68 -3.36
C LYS A 60 -20.55 -28.22 -2.96
N HIS A 61 -20.78 -28.45 -1.67
CA HIS A 61 -22.00 -29.10 -1.17
C HIS A 61 -22.75 -28.30 -0.08
N GLY A 62 -22.27 -27.13 0.32
CA GLY A 62 -22.95 -26.28 1.29
C GLY A 62 -24.08 -25.48 0.67
N GLU A 63 -25.30 -26.02 0.63
CA GLU A 63 -26.50 -25.21 0.56
C GLU A 63 -26.81 -24.68 1.96
N GLY A 64 -26.61 -23.37 2.18
CA GLY A 64 -26.82 -22.70 3.45
C GLY A 64 -25.56 -22.66 4.33
N GLY A 65 -24.78 -21.57 4.21
CA GLY A 65 -23.64 -21.29 5.09
C GLY A 65 -24.06 -20.98 6.53
N LEU A 66 -23.09 -21.09 7.44
CA LEU A 66 -23.17 -20.93 8.90
C LEU A 66 -23.54 -19.50 9.39
N PHE A 67 -24.09 -18.64 8.53
CA PHE A 67 -24.66 -17.36 8.90
C PHE A 67 -26.11 -17.37 8.48
N GLY A 68 -26.98 -17.32 9.48
CA GLY A 68 -28.42 -17.27 9.31
C GLY A 68 -28.81 -16.21 8.30
N SER A 69 -29.74 -16.61 7.44
CA SER A 69 -30.55 -15.73 6.60
C SER A 69 -31.29 -14.73 7.48
N GLU A 70 -30.64 -13.62 7.84
CA GLU A 70 -31.37 -12.37 7.93
C GLU A 70 -31.60 -11.89 6.51
N SER A 71 -32.87 -11.62 6.23
CA SER A 71 -33.39 -11.03 5.00
C SER A 71 -32.65 -9.72 4.69
N SER A 72 -31.49 -9.80 4.03
CA SER A 72 -30.92 -8.67 3.34
C SER A 72 -31.65 -8.57 2.01
N THR A 73 -32.50 -7.54 1.92
CA THR A 73 -32.76 -6.87 0.66
C THR A 73 -31.48 -6.85 -0.17
N SER A 74 -31.56 -7.44 -1.36
CA SER A 74 -30.59 -7.30 -2.44
C SER A 74 -30.41 -5.81 -2.75
N ALA A 75 -29.61 -5.11 -1.95
CA ALA A 75 -28.98 -3.87 -2.34
C ALA A 75 -27.89 -4.28 -3.33
N THR A 76 -28.15 -3.96 -4.59
CA THR A 76 -27.19 -3.99 -5.68
C THR A 76 -25.83 -3.47 -5.21
N ASP A 77 -24.79 -4.26 -5.40
CA ASP A 77 -23.38 -3.99 -5.08
C ASP A 77 -22.75 -2.95 -6.05
N ASP A 78 -23.58 -1.97 -6.45
CA ASP A 78 -23.43 -0.93 -7.50
C ASP A 78 -23.52 0.51 -6.92
N ASP A 79 -23.22 0.70 -5.63
CA ASP A 79 -23.37 1.98 -4.93
C ASP A 79 -22.52 3.16 -5.48
N ASP A 80 -21.69 2.96 -6.51
CA ASP A 80 -20.84 4.01 -7.10
C ASP A 80 -21.14 4.31 -8.58
N ALA A 81 -22.23 3.76 -9.14
CA ALA A 81 -22.62 4.04 -10.52
C ALA A 81 -23.37 5.39 -10.69
N ASN A 82 -23.80 6.02 -9.59
CA ASN A 82 -24.72 7.17 -9.65
C ASN A 82 -24.32 8.36 -8.77
N VAL A 83 -23.01 8.55 -8.54
CA VAL A 83 -22.50 9.76 -7.86
C VAL A 83 -22.56 10.93 -8.83
N ALA A 84 -23.35 11.96 -8.50
CA ALA A 84 -23.36 13.21 -9.25
C ALA A 84 -21.96 13.86 -9.23
N THR A 85 -21.46 14.21 -10.41
CA THR A 85 -20.13 14.80 -10.58
C THR A 85 -20.18 16.17 -11.26
N GLU A 86 -19.09 16.92 -11.14
CA GLU A 86 -18.83 18.21 -11.78
C GLU A 86 -17.36 18.32 -12.23
N THR A 87 -17.08 19.12 -13.27
CA THR A 87 -15.74 19.48 -13.75
C THR A 87 -15.22 20.63 -12.90
N LEU A 88 -13.91 20.89 -12.93
CA LEU A 88 -13.35 22.03 -12.21
C LEU A 88 -14.00 23.38 -12.61
N SER A 89 -14.36 23.56 -13.88
CA SER A 89 -15.04 24.77 -14.38
C SER A 89 -16.48 24.93 -13.87
N GLU A 90 -17.12 23.84 -13.47
CA GLU A 90 -18.49 23.84 -12.93
C GLU A 90 -18.51 24.09 -11.41
N VAL A 91 -17.41 23.77 -10.71
CA VAL A 91 -17.30 23.90 -9.26
C VAL A 91 -17.35 25.37 -8.84
N LYS A 92 -18.30 25.71 -7.96
CA LYS A 92 -18.36 27.02 -7.31
C LYS A 92 -17.41 27.07 -6.12
N ASN A 93 -16.57 28.11 -6.07
CA ASN A 93 -15.61 28.37 -4.99
C ASN A 93 -14.75 27.12 -4.67
N PRO A 94 -13.91 26.65 -5.60
CA PRO A 94 -13.09 25.46 -5.36
C PRO A 94 -12.06 25.74 -4.25
N TYR A 95 -11.78 24.72 -3.43
CA TYR A 95 -10.65 24.77 -2.52
C TYR A 95 -9.32 24.78 -3.29
N LYS A 96 -8.29 25.32 -2.65
CA LYS A 96 -6.94 25.39 -3.21
C LYS A 96 -6.43 23.97 -3.47
N ALA A 97 -5.77 23.79 -4.61
CA ALA A 97 -5.04 22.55 -4.88
C ALA A 97 -3.65 22.65 -4.27
N VAL A 98 -3.05 21.50 -3.99
CA VAL A 98 -1.59 21.40 -3.80
C VAL A 98 -0.85 21.97 -5.00
N ASP A 99 0.32 22.55 -4.75
CA ASP A 99 1.16 23.13 -5.80
C ASP A 99 1.59 22.03 -6.80
N PRO A 100 1.27 22.15 -8.10
CA PRO A 100 1.68 21.17 -9.11
C PRO A 100 3.20 21.01 -9.22
N VAL A 101 3.99 22.01 -8.81
CA VAL A 101 5.46 21.92 -8.76
C VAL A 101 5.93 20.79 -7.84
N THR A 102 5.14 20.40 -6.84
CA THR A 102 5.46 19.25 -5.95
C THR A 102 5.45 17.90 -6.67
N ALA A 103 4.88 17.82 -7.89
CA ALA A 103 4.99 16.63 -8.73
C ALA A 103 6.39 16.50 -9.36
N LEU A 104 7.12 17.61 -9.48
CA LEU A 104 8.43 17.66 -10.12
C LEU A 104 9.51 17.15 -9.16
N ALA A 105 10.51 16.47 -9.72
CA ALA A 105 11.76 16.20 -9.02
C ALA A 105 12.61 17.49 -8.98
N PRO A 106 13.52 17.63 -7.99
CA PRO A 106 14.56 18.63 -8.09
C PRO A 106 15.39 18.41 -9.36
N ASP A 107 16.05 19.46 -9.84
CA ASP A 107 16.96 19.34 -10.97
C ASP A 107 18.12 18.37 -10.68
N LEU A 108 18.78 17.91 -11.74
CA LEU A 108 19.82 16.89 -11.64
C LEU A 108 21.02 17.32 -10.77
N ALA A 109 21.39 18.61 -10.79
CA ALA A 109 22.53 19.09 -10.01
C ALA A 109 22.18 19.09 -8.52
N THR A 110 20.98 19.57 -8.18
CA THR A 110 20.43 19.52 -6.82
C THR A 110 20.34 18.08 -6.31
N ALA A 111 19.75 17.16 -7.08
CA ALA A 111 19.63 15.75 -6.69
C ALA A 111 21.01 15.10 -6.44
N LYS A 112 22.01 15.36 -7.28
CA LYS A 112 23.37 14.82 -7.08
C LYS A 112 24.04 15.39 -5.82
N SER A 113 23.86 16.69 -5.56
CA SER A 113 24.38 17.36 -4.37
C SER A 113 23.76 16.79 -3.09
N GLU A 114 22.44 16.64 -3.08
CA GLU A 114 21.70 16.03 -1.98
C GLU A 114 22.18 14.59 -1.73
N LEU A 115 22.28 13.76 -2.77
CA LEU A 115 22.76 12.38 -2.64
C LEU A 115 24.18 12.29 -2.05
N ALA A 116 25.06 13.22 -2.43
CA ALA A 116 26.40 13.31 -1.87
C ALA A 116 26.37 13.59 -0.37
N SER A 117 25.41 14.41 0.09
CA SER A 117 25.24 14.78 1.51
C SER A 117 24.60 13.69 2.38
N LEU A 118 23.86 12.74 1.79
CA LEU A 118 23.17 11.70 2.55
C LEU A 118 24.17 10.78 3.27
N GLN A 119 23.90 10.53 4.56
CA GLN A 119 24.62 9.54 5.33
C GLN A 119 24.43 8.15 4.72
N VAL A 120 25.48 7.33 4.79
CA VAL A 120 25.44 5.93 4.37
C VAL A 120 25.50 5.05 5.61
N LYS A 121 24.47 4.24 5.84
CA LYS A 121 24.40 3.29 6.95
C LYS A 121 23.58 2.06 6.53
N GLU A 122 23.73 0.97 7.27
CA GLU A 122 22.85 -0.19 7.12
C GLU A 122 21.39 0.14 7.47
N ARG A 123 20.45 -0.70 7.01
CA ARG A 123 19.06 -0.63 7.46
C ARG A 123 19.00 -0.88 8.96
N ALA A 124 18.31 0.00 9.69
CA ALA A 124 17.92 -0.27 11.07
C ALA A 124 16.85 -1.37 11.14
N SER A 125 16.62 -1.89 12.33
CA SER A 125 15.56 -2.88 12.57
C SER A 125 14.19 -2.32 12.21
N LYS A 126 13.33 -3.15 11.58
CA LYS A 126 11.91 -2.84 11.36
C LYS A 126 11.06 -2.98 12.65
N ALA A 127 11.67 -3.41 13.77
CA ALA A 127 10.96 -3.54 15.04
C ALA A 127 10.26 -2.23 15.42
N GLY A 128 9.05 -2.35 15.97
CA GLY A 128 8.23 -1.21 16.38
C GLY A 128 7.56 -0.44 15.24
N TYR A 129 7.80 -0.80 13.97
CA TYR A 129 7.13 -0.18 12.84
C TYR A 129 5.62 -0.49 12.84
N SER A 130 4.83 0.57 12.82
CA SER A 130 3.43 0.55 12.38
C SER A 130 3.17 1.79 11.53
N ARG A 131 2.28 1.69 10.54
CA ARG A 131 1.87 2.86 9.75
C ARG A 131 1.27 3.95 10.61
N ASP A 132 0.63 3.59 11.72
CA ASP A 132 0.02 4.55 12.66
C ASP A 132 1.06 5.46 13.33
N GLN A 133 2.35 5.08 13.34
CA GLN A 133 3.44 5.95 13.81
C GLN A 133 3.60 7.22 12.95
N PHE A 134 3.02 7.23 11.75
CA PHE A 134 3.02 8.34 10.81
C PHE A 134 1.71 9.14 10.85
N GLY A 135 0.86 8.91 11.86
CA GLY A 135 -0.40 9.63 12.02
C GLY A 135 -1.52 9.13 11.10
N PRO A 136 -2.65 9.85 11.06
CA PRO A 136 -3.79 9.49 10.22
C PRO A 136 -3.39 9.44 8.74
N ALA A 137 -3.91 8.44 8.04
CA ALA A 137 -3.71 8.35 6.60
C ALA A 137 -4.47 9.48 5.89
N TRP A 138 -3.77 10.16 4.96
CA TRP A 138 -4.33 11.21 4.10
C TRP A 138 -4.81 12.44 4.88
N ASP A 139 -4.05 12.84 5.89
CA ASP A 139 -4.42 13.95 6.74
C ASP A 139 -4.26 15.29 6.02
N ASP A 140 -5.14 16.26 6.27
CA ASP A 140 -5.06 17.60 5.67
C ASP A 140 -3.90 18.37 6.33
N VAL A 141 -2.68 18.22 5.81
CA VAL A 141 -1.47 18.82 6.36
C VAL A 141 -1.23 20.26 5.90
N ASP A 142 -1.82 20.68 4.79
CA ASP A 142 -1.67 22.04 4.25
C ASP A 142 -2.86 22.95 4.60
N GLY A 143 -3.91 22.40 5.22
CA GLY A 143 -5.08 23.11 5.72
C GLY A 143 -6.04 23.54 4.62
N ASN A 144 -5.94 22.94 3.41
CA ASN A 144 -6.71 23.33 2.24
C ASN A 144 -8.16 22.77 2.24
N LYS A 145 -8.52 21.94 3.23
CA LYS A 145 -9.81 21.23 3.44
C LYS A 145 -10.00 19.95 2.63
N CYS A 146 -9.09 19.65 1.71
CA CYS A 146 -9.01 18.38 1.02
C CYS A 146 -8.09 17.42 1.80
N ASN A 147 -8.35 16.13 1.69
CA ASN A 147 -7.45 15.13 2.22
C ASN A 147 -6.29 14.93 1.23
N THR A 148 -5.11 14.53 1.71
CA THR A 148 -3.93 14.41 0.84
C THR A 148 -4.12 13.44 -0.31
N ARG A 149 -4.87 12.33 -0.14
CA ARG A 149 -5.10 11.40 -1.24
C ARG A 149 -5.75 12.10 -2.42
N ASP A 150 -6.79 12.85 -2.13
CA ASP A 150 -7.55 13.58 -3.14
C ASP A 150 -6.76 14.74 -3.74
N ASP A 151 -5.89 15.39 -2.96
CA ASP A 151 -4.95 16.37 -3.49
C ASP A 151 -3.99 15.78 -4.51
N ILE A 152 -3.42 14.60 -4.22
CA ILE A 152 -2.50 13.93 -5.13
C ILE A 152 -3.24 13.41 -6.36
N LEU A 153 -4.47 12.89 -6.21
CA LEU A 153 -5.30 12.54 -7.37
C LEU A 153 -5.62 13.78 -8.22
N ARG A 154 -5.92 14.92 -7.60
CA ARG A 154 -6.20 16.18 -8.31
C ARG A 154 -4.97 16.70 -9.05
N ARG A 155 -3.78 16.53 -8.48
CA ARG A 155 -2.51 16.94 -9.06
C ARG A 155 -2.08 16.06 -10.23
N ASP A 156 -2.22 14.74 -10.07
CA ASP A 156 -1.58 13.76 -10.96
C ASP A 156 -2.52 13.21 -12.04
N LEU A 157 -3.84 13.36 -11.89
CA LEU A 157 -4.81 12.95 -12.90
C LEU A 157 -5.14 14.08 -13.87
N THR A 158 -5.62 13.69 -15.05
CA THR A 158 -6.25 14.58 -16.04
C THR A 158 -7.71 14.18 -16.24
N ASN A 159 -8.49 14.95 -17.01
CA ASN A 159 -9.90 14.64 -17.30
C ASN A 159 -10.74 14.38 -16.03
N ILE A 160 -10.47 15.14 -14.97
CA ILE A 160 -10.98 14.88 -13.63
C ILE A 160 -12.47 15.24 -13.51
N ARG A 161 -13.22 14.37 -12.82
CA ARG A 161 -14.58 14.64 -12.33
C ARG A 161 -14.59 14.62 -10.81
N PHE A 162 -15.11 15.67 -10.21
CA PHE A 162 -15.25 15.81 -8.76
C PHE A 162 -16.66 15.46 -8.32
N LYS A 163 -16.82 14.99 -7.08
CA LYS A 163 -18.14 14.85 -6.45
C LYS A 163 -18.75 16.23 -6.24
N VAL A 164 -20.01 16.41 -6.62
CA VAL A 164 -20.72 17.68 -6.39
C VAL A 164 -20.71 18.08 -4.91
N LYS A 165 -20.68 19.38 -4.64
CA LYS A 165 -20.71 19.96 -3.27
C LYS A 165 -19.50 19.59 -2.40
N THR A 166 -18.38 19.21 -3.02
CA THR A 166 -17.11 18.99 -2.32
C THR A 166 -16.06 20.05 -2.62
N HIS A 167 -16.43 21.13 -3.34
CA HIS A 167 -15.53 22.23 -3.68
C HIS A 167 -14.23 21.77 -4.34
N ALA A 168 -14.33 20.79 -5.26
CA ALA A 168 -13.20 20.15 -5.94
C ALA A 168 -12.24 19.37 -5.01
N CYS A 169 -12.71 18.87 -3.87
CA CYS A 169 -11.91 17.97 -3.04
C CYS A 169 -12.09 16.50 -3.38
N THR A 170 -13.29 15.98 -3.64
CA THR A 170 -13.42 14.51 -3.83
C THR A 170 -13.33 14.14 -5.30
N VAL A 171 -12.20 13.57 -5.72
CA VAL A 171 -12.01 13.05 -7.07
C VAL A 171 -12.75 11.73 -7.25
N ILE A 172 -13.65 11.66 -8.25
CA ILE A 172 -14.47 10.49 -8.58
C ILE A 172 -13.91 9.74 -9.78
N THR A 173 -13.52 10.45 -10.85
CA THR A 173 -12.83 9.85 -11.99
C THR A 173 -11.71 10.74 -12.50
N GLY A 174 -10.81 10.17 -13.28
CA GLY A 174 -9.78 10.88 -14.03
C GLY A 174 -8.89 9.89 -14.77
N THR A 175 -7.99 10.40 -15.60
CA THR A 175 -7.07 9.60 -16.38
C THR A 175 -5.64 9.79 -15.85
N LEU A 176 -5.01 8.69 -15.44
CA LEU A 176 -3.62 8.65 -15.00
C LEU A 176 -2.71 8.30 -16.18
N ALA A 177 -1.74 9.15 -16.47
CA ALA A 177 -0.55 8.75 -17.23
C ALA A 177 0.46 8.17 -16.23
N ASP A 178 0.44 6.86 -16.02
CA ASP A 178 1.13 6.22 -14.90
C ASP A 178 2.66 6.32 -15.06
N PRO A 179 3.35 6.98 -14.12
CA PRO A 179 4.79 7.18 -14.22
C PRO A 179 5.57 5.87 -14.05
N TYR A 180 5.03 4.86 -13.35
CA TYR A 180 5.78 3.65 -13.00
C TYR A 180 5.84 2.62 -14.13
N THR A 181 4.77 2.52 -14.92
CA THR A 181 4.62 1.54 -16.00
C THR A 181 4.54 2.19 -17.38
N GLY A 182 4.30 3.50 -17.46
CA GLY A 182 4.10 4.23 -18.72
C GLY A 182 2.73 3.97 -19.36
N LYS A 183 1.83 3.27 -18.66
CA LYS A 183 0.46 2.99 -19.12
C LYS A 183 -0.47 4.17 -18.85
N THR A 184 -1.53 4.26 -19.63
CA THR A 184 -2.68 5.11 -19.31
C THR A 184 -3.72 4.28 -18.54
N ILE A 185 -4.18 4.78 -17.40
CA ILE A 185 -5.12 4.10 -16.51
C ILE A 185 -6.30 5.02 -16.22
N GLU A 186 -7.51 4.56 -16.48
CA GLU A 186 -8.73 5.26 -16.05
C GLU A 186 -8.97 5.00 -14.57
N PHE A 187 -8.85 6.06 -13.77
CA PHE A 187 -9.24 6.04 -12.38
C PHE A 187 -10.75 6.17 -12.26
N LYS A 188 -11.36 5.24 -11.54
CA LYS A 188 -12.71 5.35 -11.01
C LYS A 188 -12.68 5.04 -9.52
N ARG A 189 -13.14 5.99 -8.70
CA ARG A 189 -13.35 5.75 -7.27
C ARG A 189 -14.38 4.65 -7.10
N GLY A 190 -14.10 3.74 -6.17
CA GLY A 190 -14.99 2.67 -5.76
C GLY A 190 -14.28 1.54 -5.03
N LYS A 191 -15.04 0.74 -4.27
CA LYS A 191 -14.48 -0.35 -3.44
C LYS A 191 -13.63 -1.34 -4.24
N LYS A 192 -14.05 -1.64 -5.48
CA LYS A 192 -13.40 -2.62 -6.37
C LYS A 192 -12.43 -1.96 -7.37
N THR A 193 -12.53 -0.65 -7.60
CA THR A 193 -11.84 0.06 -8.68
C THR A 193 -10.73 0.99 -8.18
N SER A 194 -10.87 1.55 -6.98
CA SER A 194 -9.86 2.46 -6.40
C SER A 194 -8.48 1.81 -6.26
N ALA A 195 -8.40 0.48 -6.17
CA ALA A 195 -7.12 -0.23 -6.06
C ALA A 195 -6.28 -0.20 -7.36
N ALA A 196 -6.88 0.14 -8.50
CA ALA A 196 -6.18 0.27 -9.78
C ALA A 196 -5.21 1.47 -9.79
N VAL A 197 -5.57 2.56 -9.11
CA VAL A 197 -4.69 3.72 -8.89
C VAL A 197 -4.50 3.96 -7.40
N GLN A 198 -3.27 3.74 -6.94
CA GLN A 198 -2.88 3.94 -5.55
C GLN A 198 -2.08 5.23 -5.43
N ILE A 199 -2.05 5.80 -4.23
CA ILE A 199 -1.11 6.87 -3.92
C ILE A 199 0.07 6.20 -3.23
N ASP A 200 1.22 6.17 -3.91
CA ASP A 200 2.45 5.60 -3.36
C ASP A 200 3.24 6.65 -2.58
N HIS A 201 3.94 6.17 -1.56
CA HIS A 201 5.05 6.84 -0.91
C HIS A 201 6.34 6.50 -1.67
N VAL A 202 6.85 7.44 -2.48
CA VAL A 202 8.05 7.27 -3.33
C VAL A 202 9.23 6.73 -2.50
N VAL A 203 9.42 7.28 -1.30
CA VAL A 203 10.13 6.61 -0.19
C VAL A 203 9.11 5.92 0.71
N ALA A 204 9.02 4.60 0.64
CA ALA A 204 8.03 3.83 1.40
C ALA A 204 8.17 4.07 2.92
N LEU A 205 7.05 4.18 3.65
CA LEU A 205 7.10 4.49 5.10
C LEU A 205 7.88 3.45 5.93
N SER A 206 7.85 2.17 5.53
CA SER A 206 8.64 1.10 6.16
C SER A 206 10.13 1.22 5.83
N ASN A 207 10.48 1.65 4.61
CA ASN A 207 11.87 1.99 4.28
C ASN A 207 12.34 3.20 5.11
N ALA A 208 11.55 4.28 5.11
CA ALA A 208 11.86 5.48 5.89
C ALA A 208 12.08 5.16 7.38
N TRP A 209 11.25 4.29 7.98
CA TRP A 209 11.44 3.82 9.36
C TRP A 209 12.80 3.19 9.59
N GLN A 210 13.22 2.29 8.69
CA GLN A 210 14.51 1.60 8.76
C GLN A 210 15.68 2.49 8.33
N THR A 211 15.42 3.67 7.78
CA THR A 211 16.44 4.62 7.34
C THR A 211 16.36 5.98 8.04
N GLY A 212 15.77 6.05 9.24
CA GLY A 212 15.88 7.21 10.14
C GLY A 212 14.59 7.86 10.59
N ALA A 213 13.44 7.44 10.07
CA ALA A 213 12.16 7.97 10.54
C ALA A 213 11.83 7.54 11.99
N GLN A 214 12.52 6.54 12.54
CA GLN A 214 12.46 6.21 13.97
C GLN A 214 12.85 7.38 14.87
N ASP A 215 13.81 8.19 14.44
CA ASP A 215 14.36 9.33 15.20
C ASP A 215 13.57 10.63 14.96
N LEU A 216 12.64 10.62 14.00
CA LEU A 216 11.77 11.76 13.74
C LEU A 216 10.68 11.87 14.80
N SER A 217 10.33 13.11 15.14
CA SER A 217 9.14 13.37 15.95
C SER A 217 7.88 12.86 15.25
N ALA A 218 6.83 12.59 16.02
CA ALA A 218 5.54 12.15 15.47
C ALA A 218 4.99 13.12 14.42
N GLU A 219 5.15 14.43 14.63
CA GLU A 219 4.74 15.43 13.64
C GLU A 219 5.59 15.35 12.37
N GLN A 220 6.91 15.20 12.46
CA GLN A 220 7.75 15.04 11.26
C GLN A 220 7.41 13.77 10.47
N ARG A 221 7.07 12.66 11.15
CA ARG A 221 6.58 11.45 10.48
C ARG A 221 5.23 11.68 9.80
N ARG A 222 4.31 12.39 10.46
CA ARG A 222 3.03 12.80 9.86
C ARG A 222 3.23 13.66 8.62
N GLN A 223 4.15 14.61 8.67
CA GLN A 223 4.51 15.42 7.50
C GLN A 223 5.09 14.56 6.38
N LEU A 224 6.06 13.68 6.67
CA LEU A 224 6.65 12.77 5.66
C LEU A 224 5.61 11.87 4.97
N ALA A 225 4.59 11.41 5.71
CA ALA A 225 3.55 10.55 5.16
C ALA A 225 2.50 11.28 4.31
N ASN A 226 2.40 12.60 4.43
CA ASN A 226 1.43 13.41 3.70
C ASN A 226 2.10 14.45 2.78
N ASP A 227 3.42 14.39 2.63
CA ASP A 227 4.20 15.30 1.78
C ASP A 227 3.95 15.02 0.30
N PRO A 228 3.40 15.98 -0.47
CA PRO A 228 3.20 15.81 -1.90
C PRO A 228 4.48 15.48 -2.69
N GLU A 229 5.67 15.88 -2.22
CA GLU A 229 6.95 15.53 -2.85
C GLU A 229 7.28 14.04 -2.67
N ASN A 230 6.79 13.42 -1.59
CA ASN A 230 6.90 11.98 -1.33
C ASN A 230 5.71 11.17 -1.87
N LEU A 231 4.65 11.81 -2.37
CA LEU A 231 3.44 11.14 -2.82
C LEU A 231 3.22 11.21 -4.32
N LEU A 232 2.69 10.13 -4.90
CA LEU A 232 2.45 10.01 -6.34
C LEU A 232 1.28 9.06 -6.64
N ALA A 233 0.36 9.45 -7.53
CA ALA A 233 -0.63 8.52 -8.07
C ALA A 233 0.02 7.55 -9.08
N VAL A 234 -0.14 6.26 -8.86
CA VAL A 234 0.53 5.19 -9.63
C VAL A 234 -0.34 3.96 -9.84
N ASP A 235 0.06 3.11 -10.80
CA ASP A 235 -0.49 1.77 -11.01
C ASP A 235 -0.42 0.93 -9.72
N GLY A 236 -1.58 0.38 -9.31
CA GLY A 236 -1.70 -0.40 -8.08
C GLY A 236 -0.82 -1.65 -8.04
N PRO A 237 -0.82 -2.51 -9.07
CA PRO A 237 0.08 -3.67 -9.15
C PRO A 237 1.57 -3.30 -9.08
N ALA A 238 2.01 -2.24 -9.78
CA ALA A 238 3.39 -1.76 -9.71
C ALA A 238 3.77 -1.33 -8.29
N ASN A 239 2.86 -0.61 -7.60
CA ASN A 239 3.07 -0.22 -6.22
C ASN A 239 3.14 -1.42 -5.26
N GLN A 240 2.30 -2.44 -5.47
CA GLN A 240 2.35 -3.67 -4.68
C GLN A 240 3.65 -4.45 -4.92
N GLN A 241 4.17 -4.47 -6.15
CA GLN A 241 5.46 -5.06 -6.47
C GLN A 241 6.61 -4.30 -5.78
N LYS A 242 6.55 -2.96 -5.75
CA LYS A 242 7.51 -2.12 -5.03
C LYS A 242 7.50 -2.40 -3.52
N SER A 243 6.33 -2.55 -2.90
CA SER A 243 6.20 -2.77 -1.46
C SER A 243 6.99 -1.72 -0.65
N ASP A 244 7.97 -2.14 0.16
CA ASP A 244 8.87 -1.32 0.95
C ASP A 244 10.32 -1.33 0.43
N ALA A 245 10.51 -1.74 -0.82
CA ALA A 245 11.79 -1.76 -1.50
C ALA A 245 12.39 -0.35 -1.63
N ASP A 246 13.72 -0.27 -1.53
CA ASP A 246 14.46 0.93 -1.91
C ASP A 246 14.90 0.88 -3.38
N ALA A 247 15.60 1.93 -3.83
CA ALA A 247 16.05 2.05 -5.22
C ALA A 247 17.01 0.93 -5.67
N SER A 248 17.65 0.19 -4.76
CA SER A 248 18.51 -0.94 -5.12
C SER A 248 17.74 -2.23 -5.42
N GLU A 249 16.54 -2.37 -4.83
CA GLU A 249 15.69 -3.55 -4.95
C GLU A 249 14.59 -3.37 -6.01
N TRP A 250 14.11 -2.12 -6.21
CA TRP A 250 13.05 -1.83 -7.17
C TRP A 250 13.26 -0.47 -7.86
N LEU A 251 13.08 -0.46 -9.18
CA LEU A 251 12.97 0.74 -9.99
C LEU A 251 11.76 0.62 -10.92
N PRO A 252 11.11 1.75 -11.29
CA PRO A 252 10.03 1.76 -12.27
C PRO A 252 10.37 0.99 -13.55
N SER A 253 9.42 0.20 -14.04
CA SER A 253 9.54 -0.48 -15.33
C SER A 253 9.61 0.53 -16.49
N ASN A 254 8.96 1.68 -16.34
CA ASN A 254 9.10 2.82 -17.23
C ASN A 254 10.48 3.48 -17.07
N ALA A 255 11.41 3.14 -17.96
CA ALA A 255 12.79 3.61 -17.90
C ALA A 255 12.92 5.14 -17.97
N SER A 256 12.02 5.84 -18.68
CA SER A 256 12.09 7.30 -18.80
C SER A 256 11.79 8.02 -17.49
N TYR A 257 11.11 7.38 -16.54
CA TYR A 257 10.77 7.95 -15.24
C TYR A 257 11.81 7.68 -14.15
N ARG A 258 12.78 6.79 -14.37
CA ARG A 258 13.75 6.38 -13.33
C ARG A 258 14.58 7.53 -12.77
N CYS A 259 14.96 8.50 -13.62
CA CYS A 259 15.67 9.69 -13.19
C CYS A 259 14.85 10.53 -12.21
N THR A 260 13.58 10.78 -12.53
CA THR A 260 12.62 11.48 -11.66
C THR A 260 12.39 10.74 -10.36
N TYR A 261 12.16 9.42 -10.45
CA TYR A 261 11.93 8.57 -9.30
C TYR A 261 13.09 8.61 -8.30
N VAL A 262 14.33 8.43 -8.78
CA VAL A 262 15.52 8.46 -7.93
C VAL A 262 15.76 9.87 -7.37
N ALA A 263 15.63 10.91 -8.19
CA ALA A 263 15.81 12.29 -7.72
C ALA A 263 14.80 12.65 -6.61
N ARG A 264 13.53 12.24 -6.74
CA ARG A 264 12.52 12.42 -5.68
C ARG A 264 12.86 11.65 -4.41
N GLN A 265 13.31 10.40 -4.51
CA GLN A 265 13.74 9.65 -3.33
C GLN A 265 14.87 10.34 -2.59
N VAL A 266 15.90 10.79 -3.32
CA VAL A 266 17.03 11.52 -2.75
C VAL A 266 16.56 12.80 -2.05
N HIS A 267 15.70 13.57 -2.71
CA HIS A 267 15.16 14.81 -2.16
C HIS A 267 14.41 14.59 -0.86
N VAL A 268 13.48 13.64 -0.83
CA VAL A 268 12.71 13.29 0.36
C VAL A 268 13.64 12.82 1.47
N LYS A 269 14.61 11.96 1.16
CA LYS A 269 15.58 11.49 2.15
C LYS A 269 16.41 12.66 2.72
N ALA A 270 16.83 13.62 1.90
CA ALA A 270 17.55 14.80 2.34
C ALA A 270 16.70 15.71 3.22
N LYS A 271 15.47 16.04 2.77
CA LYS A 271 14.50 16.89 3.47
C LYS A 271 14.18 16.36 4.88
N TYR A 272 14.01 15.05 5.01
CA TYR A 272 13.68 14.40 6.28
C TYR A 272 14.88 13.81 7.02
N LYS A 273 16.12 14.11 6.58
CA LYS A 273 17.36 13.64 7.21
C LYS A 273 17.43 12.12 7.37
N LEU A 274 16.84 11.40 6.41
CA LEU A 274 16.95 9.95 6.30
C LEU A 274 18.33 9.59 5.71
N TRP A 275 18.79 8.36 5.93
CA TRP A 275 19.99 7.83 5.29
C TRP A 275 19.67 6.88 4.15
N VAL A 276 20.72 6.48 3.44
CA VAL A 276 20.69 5.44 2.40
C VAL A 276 21.60 4.29 2.77
N THR A 277 21.32 3.11 2.24
CA THR A 277 22.27 1.99 2.29
C THR A 277 23.38 2.18 1.27
N ALA A 278 24.47 1.42 1.39
CA ALA A 278 25.55 1.46 0.41
C ALA A 278 25.08 1.02 -0.99
N ASP A 279 24.25 -0.02 -1.05
CA ASP A 279 23.69 -0.54 -2.30
C ASP A 279 22.67 0.42 -2.91
N GLU A 280 21.80 1.03 -2.09
CA GLU A 280 20.86 2.06 -2.52
C GLU A 280 21.62 3.25 -3.11
N LYS A 281 22.62 3.80 -2.40
CA LYS A 281 23.42 4.93 -2.88
C LYS A 281 24.09 4.63 -4.22
N LYS A 282 24.67 3.45 -4.38
CA LYS A 282 25.31 3.02 -5.63
C LYS A 282 24.34 3.00 -6.80
N VAL A 283 23.11 2.52 -6.60
CA VAL A 283 22.09 2.49 -7.66
C VAL A 283 21.57 3.90 -7.95
N MET A 284 21.37 4.73 -6.92
CA MET A 284 20.99 6.13 -7.10
C MET A 284 22.05 6.90 -7.90
N GLU A 285 23.33 6.78 -7.53
CA GLU A 285 24.45 7.41 -8.24
C GLU A 285 24.53 6.96 -9.70
N ARG A 286 24.46 5.65 -9.95
CA ARG A 286 24.45 5.11 -11.32
C ARG A 286 23.30 5.67 -12.13
N THR A 287 22.11 5.72 -11.55
CA THR A 287 20.91 6.21 -12.24
C THR A 287 21.08 7.69 -12.57
N LEU A 288 21.37 8.54 -11.58
CA LEU A 288 21.54 9.98 -11.78
C LEU A 288 22.71 10.32 -12.74
N ASN A 289 23.77 9.53 -12.77
CA ASN A 289 24.87 9.73 -13.71
C ASN A 289 24.51 9.38 -15.17
N SER A 290 23.49 8.55 -15.38
CA SER A 290 22.96 8.26 -16.71
C SER A 290 21.92 9.28 -17.21
N CYS A 291 21.45 10.16 -16.32
CA CYS A 291 20.37 11.10 -16.60
C CYS A 291 20.85 12.33 -17.37
N LYS A 292 20.01 12.79 -18.31
CA LYS A 292 20.13 14.12 -18.95
C LYS A 292 19.26 15.17 -18.28
N ASP A 293 18.16 14.74 -17.67
CA ASP A 293 17.20 15.54 -16.90
C ASP A 293 16.54 14.63 -15.84
N THR A 294 15.89 15.22 -14.84
CA THR A 294 15.15 14.56 -13.77
C THR A 294 13.65 14.77 -13.88
N ASN A 295 13.14 15.60 -14.80
CA ASN A 295 11.70 15.79 -14.98
C ASN A 295 11.21 15.23 -16.32
N PRO A 296 10.18 14.37 -16.34
CA PRO A 296 9.68 13.76 -17.57
C PRO A 296 8.71 14.72 -18.28
N THR A 297 9.19 15.94 -18.59
CA THR A 297 8.69 16.93 -19.57
C THR A 297 9.37 18.30 -19.30
N LYS A 298 10.66 18.43 -19.67
CA LYS A 298 11.15 19.67 -20.31
C LYS A 298 11.16 19.43 -21.82
N LYS A 299 9.98 19.48 -22.43
CA LYS A 299 9.81 19.73 -23.86
C LYS A 299 8.60 20.63 -24.04
#